data_AF-A0A2V7PA61-F1
#
_entry.id   AF-A0A2V7PA61-F1
#
_cell.length_a   1.000
_cell.length_b   1.000
_cell.length_c   1.000
_cell.angle_alpha   90.00
_cell.angle_beta   90.00
_cell.angle_gamma   90.00
#
_symmetry.space_group_name_H-M   'P 1'
#
loop_
_entity.id
_entity.type
_entity.pdbx_description
1 polymer ?
#
loop_
_entity_poly.entity_id
_entity_poly.type
_entity_poly.pdbx_seq_one_letter_code
_entity_poly.pdbx_strand_id
1 'polypeptide(L)'
;MSTTLVHATVVWEVSSINTTSPVQTATKIDNQSASSTPLGASITTSATGEFVVATTVVANSVTGIHAGNAFTNDRFTNGNGFAHLTSNTASAGTYQAQWDQSSSGAYCSSSAAFYAAP
;
A
#
# COMPACT_ATOMS: atom_id res chain seq x y z
N MET A 1 -8.81 -15.92 24.77
CA MET A 1 -7.60 -15.25 24.24
C MET A 1 -8.03 -13.88 23.77
N SER A 2 -7.47 -12.80 24.31
CA SER A 2 -7.76 -11.45 23.82
C SER A 2 -6.97 -11.26 22.53
N THR A 3 -7.64 -11.14 21.39
CA THR A 3 -7.01 -10.70 20.14
C THR A 3 -6.72 -9.22 20.30
N THR A 4 -5.47 -8.86 20.61
CA THR A 4 -5.02 -7.48 20.53
C THR A 4 -5.18 -7.03 19.07
N LEU A 5 -6.14 -6.16 18.81
CA LEU A 5 -6.32 -5.54 17.50
C LEU A 5 -5.20 -4.52 17.31
N VAL A 6 -4.29 -4.78 16.37
CA VAL A 6 -3.29 -3.81 15.96
C VAL A 6 -3.93 -2.88 14.93
N HIS A 7 -4.05 -1.61 15.27
CA HIS A 7 -4.48 -0.56 14.34
C HIS A 7 -3.28 0.33 14.05
N ALA A 8 -3.02 0.61 12.78
CA ALA A 8 -2.00 1.55 12.34
C ALA A 8 -2.66 2.63 11.48
N THR A 9 -2.32 3.88 11.76
CA THR A 9 -2.64 5.02 10.90
C THR A 9 -1.33 5.59 10.38
N VAL A 10 -1.27 5.77 9.07
CA VAL A 10 -0.10 6.30 8.38
C VAL A 10 -0.57 7.48 7.55
N VAL A 11 0.23 8.54 7.52
CA VAL A 11 -0.09 9.78 6.82
C VAL A 11 0.99 10.00 5.78
N TRP A 12 0.57 10.12 4.51
CA TRP A 12 1.41 10.63 3.44
C TRP A 12 1.00 12.07 3.15
N GLU A 13 1.97 12.97 3.15
CA GLU A 13 1.80 14.34 2.66
C GLU A 13 2.25 14.39 1.20
N VAL A 14 1.35 14.82 0.32
CA VAL A 14 1.59 14.88 -1.13
C VAL A 14 1.15 16.22 -1.69
N SER A 15 1.98 16.78 -2.57
CA SER A 15 1.66 17.98 -3.34
C SER A 15 1.17 17.62 -4.73
N SER A 16 0.50 18.56 -5.41
CA SER A 16 0.08 18.40 -6.81
C SER A 16 -0.89 17.24 -7.06
N ILE A 17 -1.66 16.83 -6.04
CA ILE A 17 -2.82 15.95 -6.22
C ILE A 17 -3.97 16.79 -6.79
N ASN A 18 -4.72 16.23 -7.74
CA ASN A 18 -5.91 16.89 -8.25
C ASN A 18 -7.02 16.88 -7.18
N THR A 19 -7.29 18.03 -6.59
CA THR A 19 -8.34 18.22 -5.56
C THR A 19 -9.69 18.65 -6.13
N THR A 20 -9.78 18.83 -7.45
CA THR A 20 -10.98 19.33 -8.15
C THR A 20 -11.79 18.22 -8.84
N SER A 21 -11.13 17.13 -9.23
CA SER A 21 -11.81 15.90 -9.64
C SER A 21 -12.41 15.19 -8.42
N PRO A 22 -13.53 14.44 -8.55
CA PRO A 22 -14.07 13.65 -7.45
C PRO A 22 -12.97 12.79 -6.84
N VAL A 23 -12.86 12.77 -5.51
CA VAL A 23 -11.92 11.88 -4.82
C VAL A 23 -12.28 10.46 -5.21
N GLN A 24 -11.49 9.86 -6.10
CA GLN A 24 -11.59 8.43 -6.37
C GLN A 24 -10.81 7.70 -5.29
N THR A 25 -11.48 7.47 -4.17
CA THR A 25 -10.98 6.54 -3.17
C THR A 25 -11.31 5.12 -3.63
N ALA A 26 -10.31 4.40 -4.15
CA ALA A 26 -10.38 2.95 -4.13
C ALA A 26 -9.73 2.50 -2.81
N THR A 27 -10.54 2.23 -1.79
CA THR A 27 -10.04 1.67 -0.53
C THR A 27 -10.52 0.23 -0.42
N LYS A 28 -9.58 -0.66 -0.13
CA LYS A 28 -9.91 -2.04 0.22
C LYS A 28 -9.14 -2.37 1.49
N ILE A 29 -9.87 -2.89 2.46
CA ILE A 29 -9.33 -3.44 3.70
C ILE A 29 -9.52 -4.94 3.62
N ASP A 30 -8.43 -5.70 3.67
CA ASP A 30 -8.51 -7.15 3.73
C ASP A 30 -7.57 -7.74 4.78
N ASN A 31 -8.03 -8.85 5.37
CA ASN A 31 -7.22 -9.76 6.16
C ASN A 31 -6.88 -10.95 5.28
N GLN A 32 -5.68 -11.50 5.47
CA GLN A 32 -5.20 -12.59 4.64
C GLN A 32 -4.46 -13.63 5.50
N SER A 33 -4.32 -14.86 4.97
CA SER A 33 -3.63 -15.94 5.68
C SER A 33 -2.13 -15.70 5.73
N ALA A 34 -1.48 -16.03 6.84
CA ALA A 34 -0.04 -15.83 7.03
C ALA A 34 0.81 -16.34 5.84
N SER A 35 1.75 -15.50 5.38
CA SER A 35 2.63 -15.77 4.22
C SER A 35 3.98 -15.10 4.44
N SER A 36 5.08 -15.62 3.89
CA SER A 36 6.38 -14.90 3.93
C SER A 36 6.42 -13.73 2.96
N THR A 37 5.48 -13.70 2.01
CA THR A 37 5.32 -12.64 1.01
C THR A 37 3.85 -12.19 0.95
N PRO A 38 3.33 -11.49 1.98
CA PRO A 38 1.96 -10.99 1.98
C PRO A 38 1.71 -10.07 0.79
N LEU A 39 0.53 -10.18 0.19
CA LEU A 39 0.05 -9.27 -0.84
C LEU A 39 -0.79 -8.16 -0.18
N GLY A 40 -0.74 -6.97 -0.73
CA GLY A 40 -1.55 -5.83 -0.27
C GLY A 40 -2.96 -5.91 -0.77
N ALA A 41 -3.78 -4.94 -0.38
CA ALA A 41 -5.11 -4.83 -0.91
C ALA A 41 -4.98 -4.42 -2.38
N SER A 42 -5.54 -5.22 -3.29
CA SER A 42 -5.56 -4.90 -4.71
C SER A 42 -6.35 -3.62 -4.96
N ILE A 43 -5.80 -2.75 -5.80
CA ILE A 43 -6.39 -1.46 -6.16
C ILE A 43 -6.33 -1.24 -7.66
N THR A 44 -7.42 -0.76 -8.25
CA THR A 44 -7.50 -0.46 -9.69
C THR A 44 -7.47 1.04 -9.89
N THR A 45 -6.43 1.52 -10.57
CA THR A 45 -6.30 2.90 -11.03
C THR A 45 -7.03 3.08 -12.35
N SER A 46 -7.53 4.29 -12.60
CA SER A 46 -8.32 4.59 -13.81
C SER A 46 -7.62 5.57 -14.76
N ALA A 47 -6.57 6.22 -14.30
CA ALA A 47 -5.70 7.05 -15.11
C ALA A 47 -4.21 6.74 -14.95
N THR A 48 -3.45 7.15 -15.95
CA THR A 48 -2.00 7.11 -15.91
C THR A 48 -1.48 8.11 -14.89
N GLY A 49 -0.48 7.72 -14.10
CA GLY A 49 0.19 8.61 -13.16
C GLY A 49 -0.54 8.83 -11.84
N GLU A 50 -1.57 8.04 -11.52
CA GLU A 50 -2.19 8.07 -10.19
C GLU A 50 -1.15 7.74 -9.10
N PHE A 51 -1.20 8.50 -8.01
CA PHE A 51 -0.44 8.24 -6.80
C PHE A 51 -1.14 7.16 -5.98
N VAL A 52 -0.45 6.05 -5.71
CA VAL A 52 -1.01 4.95 -4.91
C VAL A 52 -0.18 4.77 -3.66
N VAL A 53 -0.85 4.58 -2.52
CA VAL A 53 -0.24 4.18 -1.25
C VAL A 53 -0.78 2.83 -0.82
N ALA A 54 0.09 2.03 -0.21
CA ALA A 54 -0.25 0.74 0.34
C ALA A 54 0.37 0.59 1.72
N THR A 55 -0.38 -0.01 2.64
CA THR A 55 0.08 -0.34 3.99
C THR A 55 -0.27 -1.79 4.31
N THR A 56 0.63 -2.46 5.01
CA THR A 56 0.37 -3.75 5.65
C THR A 56 0.75 -3.71 7.12
N VAL A 57 -0.09 -4.32 7.94
CA VAL A 57 0.22 -4.61 9.33
C VAL A 57 0.41 -6.12 9.44
N VAL A 58 1.57 -6.52 9.94
CA VAL A 58 1.95 -7.92 10.09
C VAL A 58 2.20 -8.25 11.56
N ALA A 59 2.00 -9.50 11.95
CA ALA A 59 2.28 -9.95 13.31
C ALA A 59 3.78 -9.96 13.67
N ASN A 60 4.67 -9.95 12.66
CA ASN A 60 6.12 -10.00 12.82
C ASN A 60 6.80 -8.73 12.31
N SER A 61 7.72 -8.84 11.34
CA SER A 61 8.45 -7.70 10.78
C SER A 61 8.50 -7.76 9.26
N VAL A 62 8.02 -6.71 8.61
CA VAL A 62 8.30 -6.45 7.19
C VAL A 62 9.81 -6.22 7.06
N THR A 63 10.45 -6.81 6.06
CA THR A 63 11.88 -6.68 5.76
C THR A 63 12.12 -5.86 4.49
N GLY A 64 11.16 -5.82 3.58
CA GLY A 64 11.29 -5.12 2.30
C GLY A 64 10.01 -5.08 1.49
N ILE A 65 10.07 -4.44 0.32
CA ILE A 65 9.12 -4.70 -0.77
C ILE A 65 9.69 -5.84 -1.61
N HIS A 66 8.83 -6.74 -2.06
CA HIS A 66 9.24 -7.90 -2.84
C HIS A 66 9.87 -7.46 -4.17
N ALA A 67 10.92 -8.16 -4.60
CA ALA A 67 11.61 -7.84 -5.84
C ALA A 67 10.67 -7.91 -7.05
N GLY A 68 10.78 -6.93 -7.95
CA GLY A 68 9.91 -6.84 -9.15
C GLY A 68 8.55 -6.20 -8.89
N ASN A 69 8.25 -5.78 -7.66
CA ASN A 69 7.04 -5.02 -7.38
C ASN A 69 7.11 -3.60 -7.97
N ALA A 70 5.97 -3.06 -8.40
CA ALA A 70 5.89 -1.69 -8.94
C ALA A 70 6.01 -0.62 -7.85
N PHE A 71 5.78 -0.97 -6.59
CA PHE A 71 5.80 -0.05 -5.47
C PHE A 71 7.21 0.18 -4.94
N THR A 72 7.45 1.40 -4.49
CA THR A 72 8.64 1.82 -3.74
C THR A 72 8.36 1.68 -2.25
N ASN A 73 9.30 1.07 -1.54
CA ASN A 73 9.19 0.88 -0.09
C ASN A 73 9.42 2.20 0.67
N ASP A 74 8.52 2.55 1.59
CA ASP A 74 8.63 3.74 2.44
C ASP A 74 9.35 3.48 3.77
N ARG A 75 10.00 2.32 3.92
CA ARG A 75 10.73 1.88 5.14
C ARG A 75 11.69 2.93 5.74
N PHE A 76 12.17 3.89 4.95
CA PHE A 76 13.06 4.96 5.44
C PHE A 76 12.34 6.09 6.22
N THR A 77 11.00 6.10 6.23
CA THR A 77 10.19 7.27 6.66
C THR A 77 9.30 7.00 7.89
N ASN A 78 9.74 6.14 8.82
CA ASN A 78 9.10 5.86 10.13
C ASN A 78 8.13 4.66 10.24
N GLY A 79 8.28 3.57 9.47
CA GLY A 79 7.60 2.32 9.84
C GLY A 79 7.77 1.11 8.91
N ASN A 80 7.15 0.00 9.31
CA ASN A 80 7.17 -1.28 8.61
C ASN A 80 5.91 -1.41 7.74
N GLY A 81 6.06 -1.83 6.48
CA GLY A 81 4.94 -2.24 5.64
C GLY A 81 4.25 -1.14 4.84
N PHE A 82 4.90 0.01 4.65
CA PHE A 82 4.36 1.13 3.90
C PHE A 82 5.05 1.23 2.54
N ALA A 83 4.31 1.54 1.48
CA ALA A 83 4.87 1.67 0.15
C ALA A 83 4.01 2.60 -0.72
N HIS A 84 4.62 3.18 -1.75
CA HIS A 84 3.93 4.04 -2.71
C HIS A 84 4.27 3.72 -4.17
N LEU A 85 3.39 4.14 -5.07
CA LEU A 85 3.60 4.21 -6.51
C LEU A 85 3.37 5.67 -6.94
N THR A 86 4.41 6.32 -7.46
CA THR A 86 4.41 7.76 -7.83
C THR A 86 4.83 8.01 -9.27
N SER A 87 4.98 6.97 -10.09
CA SER A 87 5.42 7.15 -11.47
C SER A 87 4.31 7.82 -12.30
N ASN A 88 4.59 9.03 -12.80
CA ASN A 88 3.71 9.77 -13.73
C ASN A 88 3.45 9.02 -15.05
N THR A 89 4.14 7.91 -15.29
CA THR A 89 3.97 7.01 -16.45
C THR A 89 3.37 5.67 -16.08
N ALA A 90 3.07 5.40 -14.80
CA ALA A 90 2.36 4.19 -14.40
C ALA A 90 1.01 4.15 -15.10
N SER A 91 0.78 3.11 -15.91
CA SER A 91 -0.46 2.99 -16.69
C SER A 91 -1.67 2.78 -15.78
N ALA A 92 -2.86 3.14 -16.23
CA ALA A 92 -4.09 2.69 -15.56
C ALA A 92 -4.10 1.15 -15.49
N GLY A 93 -4.47 0.59 -14.35
CA GLY A 93 -4.44 -0.86 -14.16
C GLY A 93 -4.61 -1.30 -12.72
N THR A 94 -4.51 -2.61 -12.51
CA THR A 94 -4.59 -3.18 -11.17
C THR A 94 -3.20 -3.33 -10.57
N TYR A 95 -3.03 -2.76 -9.38
CA TYR A 95 -1.78 -2.75 -8.63
C TYR A 95 -1.97 -3.43 -7.28
N GLN A 96 -0.90 -4.09 -6.82
CA GLN A 96 -0.86 -4.73 -5.51
C GLN A 96 0.57 -4.69 -4.99
N ALA A 97 0.78 -4.01 -3.87
CA ALA A 97 2.06 -4.09 -3.16
C ALA A 97 2.27 -5.51 -2.66
N GLN A 98 3.51 -5.97 -2.62
CA GLN A 98 3.89 -7.26 -2.09
C GLN A 98 5.10 -7.03 -1.21
N TRP A 99 5.06 -7.49 0.03
CA TRP A 99 6.15 -7.25 0.97
C TRP A 99 6.88 -8.55 1.26
N ASP A 100 8.16 -8.44 1.58
CA ASP A 100 8.88 -9.52 2.23
C ASP A 100 8.75 -9.33 3.75
N GLN A 101 8.55 -10.42 4.48
CA GLN A 101 8.59 -10.40 5.94
C GLN A 101 9.46 -11.52 6.52
N SER A 102 9.87 -11.34 7.79
CA SER A 102 10.38 -12.45 8.61
C SER A 102 9.32 -13.56 8.74
N SER A 103 9.61 -14.66 9.45
CA SER A 103 8.69 -15.80 9.68
C SER A 103 7.20 -15.45 9.52
N SER A 104 6.47 -16.17 8.66
CA SER A 104 5.10 -15.82 8.27
C SER A 104 4.20 -15.52 9.47
N GLY A 105 3.68 -14.30 9.55
CA GLY A 105 2.71 -13.86 10.56
C GLY A 105 1.35 -13.54 9.94
N ALA A 106 0.29 -13.52 10.77
CA ALA A 106 -1.01 -12.98 10.35
C ALA A 106 -0.85 -11.53 9.88
N TYR A 107 -1.65 -11.11 8.90
CA TYR A 107 -1.57 -9.76 8.37
C TYR A 107 -2.90 -9.21 7.86
N CYS A 108 -2.96 -7.89 7.82
CA CYS A 108 -3.98 -7.12 7.15
C CYS A 108 -3.34 -6.03 6.28
N SER A 109 -4.09 -5.52 5.31
CA SER A 109 -3.58 -4.50 4.41
C SER A 109 -4.66 -3.54 3.93
N SER A 110 -4.20 -2.34 3.56
CA SER A 110 -5.03 -1.29 2.98
C SER A 110 -4.27 -0.61 1.85
N SER A 111 -4.97 -0.25 0.79
CA SER A 111 -4.43 0.56 -0.32
C SER A 111 -5.38 1.71 -0.64
N ALA A 112 -4.83 2.82 -1.14
CA ALA A 112 -5.57 3.97 -1.63
C ALA A 112 -4.89 4.57 -2.86
N ALA A 113 -5.67 5.07 -3.82
CA ALA A 113 -5.19 5.70 -5.05
C ALA A 113 -5.74 7.13 -5.14
N PHE A 114 -4.97 8.02 -5.75
CA PHE A 114 -5.24 9.44 -5.88
C PHE A 114 -4.82 9.92 -7.27
N TYR A 115 -5.65 10.72 -7.93
CA TYR A 115 -5.26 11.37 -9.16
C TYR A 115 -4.12 12.37 -8.94
N ALA A 116 -3.00 12.18 -9.62
CA ALA A 116 -2.05 13.28 -9.79
C ALA A 116 -2.71 14.37 -10.65
N ALA A 117 -2.49 15.64 -10.30
CA ALA A 117 -2.80 16.73 -11.21
C ALA A 117 -1.86 16.64 -12.43
N PRO A 118 -2.33 17.01 -13.63
CA PRO A 118 -1.46 17.16 -14.79
C PRO A 118 -0.35 18.20 -14.54
#